data_AF-R8BP96-F1
#
_entry.id   AF-R8BP96-F1
#
_cell.length_a   1.000
_cell.length_b   1.000
_cell.length_c   1.000
_cell.angle_alpha   90.00
_cell.angle_beta   90.00
_cell.angle_gamma   90.00
#
_symmetry.space_group_name_H-M   'P 1'
#
loop_
_entity.id
_entity.type
_entity.pdbx_description
1 polymer ?
#
loop_
_entity_poly.entity_id
_entity_poly.type
_entity_poly.pdbx_seq_one_letter_code
_entity_poly.pdbx_strand_id
1 'polypeptide(L)'
;MVDGVFHLVSAADITLEIPDMPEGTEFENLGTTVEVIAANGGKLVVGETEFTLQQFHFHLPSEHLDNGTSIAMEMHMVWESAAQEIAVIGVFVDLDNGAAVAAAAGAAVQAAPEKKRRDVFHPHARRQEEAAPAESVPGSFGGVAGMLTIPSVEAVGVSSSLLETVFTQVEEIATPGTAVKTAPLVMSDENVMWMVATQKLQIQTATFERVRNVIGFNARFPQNTPGEPNLLQVGAAAAAAVQAPIAAEPAAE
;
A
#
# COMPACT_ATOMS: atom_id res chain seq x y z
N MET A 1 -24.39 13.48 -4.40
CA MET A 1 -23.36 12.44 -4.37
C MET A 1 -23.65 11.54 -5.55
N VAL A 2 -22.69 11.39 -6.46
CA VAL A 2 -22.85 10.58 -7.67
C VAL A 2 -22.40 9.16 -7.33
N ASP A 3 -23.11 8.15 -7.81
CA ASP A 3 -22.66 6.76 -7.69
C ASP A 3 -21.31 6.63 -8.40
N GLY A 4 -20.25 6.38 -7.62
CA GLY A 4 -18.93 6.12 -8.18
C GLY A 4 -18.93 4.75 -8.85
N VAL A 5 -18.77 4.71 -10.17
CA VAL A 5 -18.51 3.46 -10.89
C VAL A 5 -17.01 3.23 -10.86
N PHE A 6 -16.58 2.14 -10.24
CA PHE A 6 -15.18 1.75 -10.19
C PHE A 6 -14.89 0.83 -11.38
N HIS A 7 -14.01 1.28 -12.27
CA HIS A 7 -13.52 0.48 -13.38
C HIS A 7 -12.12 -0.03 -13.02
N LEU A 8 -11.98 -1.34 -12.87
CA LEU A 8 -10.67 -1.96 -12.79
C LEU A 8 -10.01 -1.86 -14.15
N VAL A 9 -8.91 -1.09 -14.22
CA VAL A 9 -8.08 -0.98 -15.41
C VAL A 9 -6.94 -1.98 -15.27
N SER A 10 -6.68 -2.78 -16.30
CA SER A 10 -5.50 -3.65 -16.31
C SER A 10 -4.25 -2.79 -16.30
N ALA A 11 -3.22 -3.18 -15.56
CA ALA A 11 -1.93 -2.49 -15.59
C ALA A 11 -1.32 -2.45 -17.01
N ALA A 12 -1.67 -3.41 -17.89
CA ALA A 12 -1.24 -3.42 -19.28
C ALA A 12 -1.86 -2.29 -20.13
N ASP A 13 -2.96 -1.69 -19.66
CA ASP A 13 -3.69 -0.62 -20.34
C ASP A 13 -3.27 0.78 -19.83
N ILE A 14 -2.24 0.83 -18.97
CA ILE A 14 -1.72 2.05 -18.38
C ILE A 14 -0.26 2.24 -18.83
N THR A 15 0.06 3.41 -19.37
CA THR A 15 1.44 3.85 -19.56
C THR A 15 1.76 4.92 -18.54
N LEU A 16 2.85 4.74 -17.79
CA LEU A 16 3.31 5.72 -16.81
C LEU A 16 4.78 6.03 -17.06
N GLU A 17 5.08 7.31 -17.26
CA GLU A 17 6.43 7.83 -17.42
C GLU A 17 6.59 9.02 -16.48
N ILE A 18 7.63 9.05 -15.65
CA ILE A 18 7.92 10.19 -14.78
C ILE A 18 9.41 10.51 -14.94
N PRO A 19 9.77 11.64 -15.53
CA PRO A 19 11.16 12.03 -15.68
C PRO A 19 11.75 12.45 -14.33
N ASP A 20 13.06 12.30 -14.21
CA ASP A 20 13.81 12.88 -13.11
C ASP A 20 13.68 14.41 -13.11
N MET A 21 13.79 15.01 -11.93
CA MET A 21 13.81 16.46 -11.73
C MET A 21 15.22 16.86 -11.27
N PRO A 22 16.20 17.00 -12.20
CA PRO A 22 17.61 17.19 -11.85
C PRO A 22 17.90 18.53 -11.16
N GLU A 23 17.01 19.51 -11.31
CA GLU A 23 17.12 20.79 -10.61
C GLU A 23 16.39 20.82 -9.28
N GLY A 24 15.72 19.72 -8.89
CA GLY A 24 14.73 19.72 -7.83
C GLY A 24 13.48 20.53 -8.20
N THR A 25 12.54 20.58 -7.29
CA THR A 25 11.25 21.27 -7.42
C THR A 25 10.76 21.82 -6.09
N GLU A 26 9.67 22.56 -6.09
CA GLU A 26 9.07 23.12 -4.88
C GLU A 26 8.42 22.03 -4.01
N PHE A 27 8.69 22.10 -2.70
CA PHE A 27 8.07 21.29 -1.66
C PHE A 27 7.50 22.23 -0.60
N GLU A 28 6.20 22.16 -0.39
CA GLU A 28 5.48 23.15 0.42
C GLU A 28 4.52 22.51 1.41
N ASN A 29 4.21 23.27 2.46
CA ASN A 29 3.26 22.91 3.50
C ASN A 29 2.00 23.75 3.37
N LEU A 30 0.90 23.15 2.94
CA LEU A 30 -0.39 23.83 2.78
C LEU A 30 -1.15 24.01 4.10
N GLY A 31 -0.67 23.41 5.19
CA GLY A 31 -1.34 23.31 6.49
C GLY A 31 -2.35 22.16 6.59
N THR A 32 -2.76 21.58 5.45
CA THR A 32 -3.61 20.38 5.37
C THR A 32 -2.83 19.15 4.91
N THR A 33 -1.77 19.35 4.14
CA THR A 33 -0.82 18.35 3.69
C THR A 33 0.50 19.05 3.36
N VAL A 34 1.52 18.27 3.04
CA VAL A 34 2.71 18.76 2.35
C VAL A 34 2.72 18.19 0.94
N GLU A 35 3.10 19.00 -0.04
CA GLU A 35 3.06 18.61 -1.45
C GLU A 35 4.32 19.01 -2.18
N VAL A 36 4.67 18.18 -3.17
CA VAL A 36 5.78 18.40 -4.09
C VAL A 36 5.20 18.75 -5.45
N ILE A 37 5.53 19.93 -5.94
CA ILE A 37 5.04 20.42 -7.23
C ILE A 37 5.78 19.72 -8.36
N ALA A 38 5.05 19.22 -9.35
CA ALA A 38 5.57 18.48 -10.49
C ALA A 38 5.17 19.14 -11.80
N ALA A 39 5.26 20.48 -11.89
CA ALA A 39 4.67 21.30 -12.96
C ALA A 39 5.06 20.96 -14.42
N ASN A 40 6.08 20.12 -14.65
CA ASN A 40 6.47 19.59 -15.97
C ASN A 40 6.72 18.07 -15.95
N GLY A 41 6.16 17.38 -14.96
CA GLY A 41 6.45 15.98 -14.69
C GLY A 41 5.55 15.05 -15.48
N GLY A 42 6.15 14.14 -16.23
CA GLY A 42 5.58 12.84 -16.52
C GLY A 42 4.33 12.80 -17.39
N LYS A 43 3.94 11.57 -17.69
CA LYS A 43 2.84 11.23 -18.57
C LYS A 43 2.18 9.96 -18.06
N LEU A 44 0.88 10.07 -17.79
CA LEU A 44 0.02 8.93 -17.52
C LEU A 44 -0.95 8.80 -18.70
N VAL A 45 -0.99 7.62 -19.34
CA VAL A 45 -1.97 7.31 -20.37
C VAL A 45 -2.87 6.20 -19.86
N VAL A 46 -4.18 6.46 -19.84
CA VAL A 46 -5.21 5.49 -19.47
C VAL A 46 -6.20 5.40 -20.64
N GLY A 47 -6.20 4.28 -21.34
CA GLY A 47 -6.94 4.15 -22.60
C GLY A 47 -6.41 5.13 -23.65
N GLU A 48 -7.24 6.07 -24.07
CA GLU A 48 -6.88 7.12 -25.04
C GLU A 48 -6.60 8.49 -24.39
N THR A 49 -6.78 8.61 -23.07
CA THR A 49 -6.61 9.87 -22.36
C THR A 49 -5.21 9.99 -21.78
N GLU A 50 -4.55 11.09 -22.09
CA GLU A 50 -3.27 11.48 -21.53
C GLU A 50 -3.46 12.48 -20.38
N PHE A 51 -2.72 12.27 -19.30
CA PHE A 51 -2.68 13.13 -18.12
C PHE A 51 -1.23 13.51 -17.81
N THR A 52 -1.04 14.74 -17.35
CA THR A 52 0.25 15.27 -16.91
C THR A 52 0.28 15.32 -15.38
N LEU A 53 1.41 14.92 -14.76
CA LEU A 53 1.55 15.01 -13.30
C LEU A 53 1.55 16.49 -12.90
N GLN A 54 0.76 16.83 -11.90
CA GLN A 54 0.69 18.19 -11.37
C GLN A 54 1.49 18.31 -10.08
N GLN A 55 1.27 17.35 -9.17
CA GLN A 55 1.88 17.30 -7.85
C GLN A 55 1.79 15.90 -7.27
N PHE A 56 2.49 15.67 -6.18
CA PHE A 56 2.15 14.61 -5.24
C PHE A 56 2.19 15.10 -3.80
N HIS A 57 1.32 14.55 -2.96
CA HIS A 57 1.15 14.94 -1.57
C HIS A 57 0.94 13.74 -0.66
N PHE A 58 0.91 13.97 0.65
CA PHE A 58 1.03 12.89 1.64
C PHE A 58 -0.09 12.91 2.69
N HIS A 59 -0.51 11.71 3.08
CA HIS A 59 -1.48 11.46 4.14
C HIS A 59 -0.88 10.61 5.26
N LEU A 60 -1.18 10.99 6.50
CA LEU A 60 -0.86 10.25 7.71
C LEU A 60 -2.11 10.06 8.60
N PRO A 61 -2.45 8.81 8.96
CA PRO A 61 -1.98 7.56 8.34
C PRO A 61 -2.47 7.43 6.87
N SER A 62 -2.37 6.25 6.25
CA SER A 62 -3.00 6.04 4.93
C SER A 62 -4.51 6.28 4.96
N GLU A 63 -5.07 6.83 3.88
CA GLU A 63 -6.53 6.98 3.73
C GLU A 63 -7.17 5.68 3.29
N HIS A 64 -6.53 4.97 2.35
CA HIS A 64 -6.93 3.64 1.95
C HIS A 64 -6.46 2.60 2.97
N LEU A 65 -7.17 1.48 3.00
CA LEU A 65 -6.84 0.32 3.83
C LEU A 65 -6.31 -0.82 2.96
N ASP A 66 -5.19 -1.41 3.36
CA ASP A 66 -4.69 -2.65 2.79
C ASP A 66 -5.27 -3.83 3.59
N ASN A 67 -6.22 -4.56 2.98
CA ASN A 67 -6.94 -5.66 3.62
C ASN A 67 -7.51 -5.30 5.02
N GLY A 68 -8.08 -4.10 5.14
CA GLY A 68 -8.65 -3.58 6.39
C GLY A 68 -7.64 -2.97 7.36
N THR A 69 -6.35 -2.92 7.00
CA THR A 69 -5.27 -2.37 7.82
C THR A 69 -4.83 -1.01 7.28
N SER A 70 -4.71 -0.01 8.17
CA SER A 70 -4.13 1.28 7.83
C SER A 70 -2.60 1.19 7.82
N ILE A 71 -1.97 1.81 6.84
CA ILE A 71 -0.51 1.85 6.64
C ILE A 71 0.03 3.18 7.18
N ALA A 72 1.34 3.24 7.48
CA ALA A 72 1.98 4.39 8.10
C ALA A 72 1.69 5.71 7.37
N MET A 73 1.80 5.72 6.03
CA MET A 73 1.45 6.87 5.20
C MET A 73 0.91 6.43 3.83
N GLU A 74 0.36 7.39 3.10
CA GLU A 74 -0.01 7.24 1.70
C GLU A 74 0.41 8.48 0.92
N MET A 75 0.95 8.27 -0.28
CA MET A 75 1.26 9.32 -1.24
C MET A 75 0.20 9.33 -2.33
N HIS A 76 -0.36 10.50 -2.64
CA HIS A 76 -1.26 10.72 -3.77
C HIS A 76 -0.55 11.50 -4.84
N MET A 77 -0.43 10.93 -6.03
CA MET A 77 0.08 11.61 -7.22
C MET A 77 -1.12 12.09 -8.05
N VAL A 78 -1.23 13.39 -8.26
CA VAL A 78 -2.38 14.02 -8.93
C VAL A 78 -2.02 14.34 -10.37
N TRP A 79 -2.85 13.86 -11.28
CA TRP A 79 -2.68 13.97 -12.73
C TRP A 79 -3.87 14.70 -13.33
N GLU A 80 -3.62 15.52 -14.34
CA GLU A 80 -4.67 16.28 -15.02
C GLU A 80 -4.57 16.14 -16.55
N SER A 81 -5.70 15.89 -17.21
CA SER A 81 -5.77 15.85 -18.67
C SER A 81 -5.97 17.25 -19.26
N ALA A 82 -5.78 17.42 -20.57
CA ALA A 82 -6.09 18.68 -21.25
C ALA A 82 -7.56 19.12 -21.12
N ALA A 83 -8.46 18.19 -20.76
CA ALA A 83 -9.87 18.44 -20.51
C ALA A 83 -10.19 18.75 -19.02
N GLN A 84 -9.16 18.93 -18.17
CA GLN A 84 -9.29 19.13 -16.71
C GLN A 84 -9.90 17.92 -15.98
N GLU A 85 -9.75 16.71 -16.55
CA GLU A 85 -10.09 15.48 -15.86
C GLU A 85 -8.96 15.11 -14.91
N ILE A 86 -9.31 14.70 -13.68
CA ILE A 86 -8.34 14.34 -12.65
C ILE A 86 -8.21 12.83 -12.53
N ALA A 87 -6.98 12.34 -12.52
CA ALA A 87 -6.64 10.98 -12.09
C ALA A 87 -5.71 11.05 -10.87
N VAL A 88 -5.86 10.13 -9.92
CA VAL A 88 -5.00 10.04 -8.74
C VAL A 88 -4.42 8.64 -8.64
N ILE A 89 -3.10 8.55 -8.50
CA ILE A 89 -2.40 7.30 -8.15
C ILE A 89 -2.05 7.36 -6.67
N GLY A 90 -2.65 6.46 -5.88
CA GLY A 90 -2.34 6.28 -4.47
C GLY A 90 -1.26 5.21 -4.27
N VAL A 91 -0.24 5.52 -3.48
CA VAL A 91 0.86 4.60 -3.16
C VAL A 91 1.09 4.55 -1.66
N PHE A 92 1.03 3.35 -1.11
CA PHE A 92 1.33 3.12 0.30
C PHE A 92 2.81 3.34 0.58
N VAL A 93 3.10 4.04 1.68
CA VAL A 93 4.43 4.24 2.22
C VAL A 93 4.46 3.70 3.64
N ASP A 94 5.28 2.69 3.88
CA ASP A 94 5.40 2.02 5.16
C ASP A 94 6.80 2.25 5.78
N LEU A 95 6.99 1.77 7.01
CA LEU A 95 8.27 1.83 7.68
C LEU A 95 9.20 0.76 7.12
N ASP A 96 10.44 1.13 6.84
CA ASP A 96 11.52 0.16 6.62
C ASP A 96 11.80 -0.56 7.95
N ASN A 97 11.30 -1.79 8.05
CA ASN A 97 11.50 -2.67 9.19
C ASN A 97 12.70 -3.60 9.02
N GLY A 98 13.54 -3.38 7.99
CA GLY A 98 14.67 -4.22 7.64
C GLY A 98 14.29 -5.56 7.01
N ALA A 99 13.02 -5.79 6.67
CA ALA A 99 12.58 -7.05 6.05
C ALA A 99 13.23 -7.29 4.68
N ALA A 100 13.50 -6.23 3.90
CA ALA A 100 14.25 -6.33 2.65
C ALA A 100 15.68 -6.87 2.87
N VAL A 101 16.35 -6.45 3.95
CA VAL A 101 17.68 -6.93 4.34
C VAL A 101 17.61 -8.38 4.84
N ALA A 102 16.58 -8.73 5.61
CA ALA A 102 16.36 -10.09 6.10
C ALA A 102 16.07 -11.09 4.95
N ALA A 103 15.32 -10.68 3.92
CA ALA A 103 15.05 -11.48 2.73
C ALA A 103 16.32 -11.72 1.90
N ALA A 104 17.16 -10.70 1.70
CA ALA A 104 18.44 -10.83 1.01
C ALA A 104 19.44 -11.72 1.78
N ALA A 105 19.49 -11.60 3.12
CA ALA A 105 20.29 -12.47 3.96
C ALA A 105 19.80 -13.93 3.94
N GLY A 106 18.49 -14.16 3.93
CA GLY A 106 17.88 -15.48 3.79
C GLY A 106 18.18 -16.15 2.46
N ALA A 107 18.24 -15.39 1.36
CA ALA A 107 18.63 -15.89 0.04
C ALA A 107 20.13 -16.26 -0.01
N ALA A 108 21.00 -15.48 0.62
CA ALA A 108 22.43 -15.77 0.69
C ALA A 108 22.76 -17.03 1.54
N VAL A 109 21.99 -17.29 2.60
CA VAL A 109 22.15 -18.49 3.45
C VAL A 109 21.69 -19.77 2.72
N GLN A 110 20.72 -19.68 1.81
CA GLN A 110 20.27 -20.81 0.99
C GLN A 110 21.26 -21.20 -0.13
N ALA A 111 22.22 -20.33 -0.46
CA ALA A 111 23.26 -20.56 -1.46
C ALA A 111 24.60 -21.06 -0.88
N ALA A 112 24.61 -21.69 0.30
CA ALA A 112 25.81 -22.32 0.86
C ALA A 112 26.09 -23.67 0.15
N PRO A 113 27.36 -24.03 -0.14
CA PRO A 113 27.67 -25.17 -1.01
C PRO A 113 27.48 -26.51 -0.29
N GLU A 114 26.84 -27.46 -0.97
CA GLU A 114 26.72 -28.86 -0.53
C GLU A 114 28.10 -29.48 -0.26
N LYS A 115 28.35 -29.85 1.00
CA LYS A 115 29.51 -30.66 1.35
C LYS A 115 29.26 -32.11 0.91
N LYS A 116 29.98 -32.55 -0.13
CA LYS A 116 30.08 -33.96 -0.54
C LYS A 116 30.44 -34.84 0.67
N ARG A 117 29.50 -35.68 1.08
CA ARG A 117 29.73 -36.76 2.05
C ARG A 117 30.75 -37.75 1.46
N ARG A 118 31.80 -38.05 2.23
CA ARG A 118 32.68 -39.19 1.96
C ARG A 118 32.11 -40.38 2.72
N ASP A 119 31.73 -41.41 1.99
CA ASP A 119 31.26 -42.68 2.55
C ASP A 119 32.38 -43.36 3.32
N VAL A 120 32.12 -43.68 4.58
CA VAL A 120 32.94 -44.61 5.35
C VAL A 120 32.06 -45.77 5.79
N PHE A 121 32.35 -46.90 5.18
CA PHE A 121 31.84 -48.24 5.43
C PHE A 121 32.03 -48.69 6.88
N HIS A 122 31.00 -49.29 7.48
CA HIS A 122 31.12 -50.22 8.61
C HIS A 122 30.10 -51.37 8.44
N PRO A 123 30.50 -52.65 8.53
CA PRO A 123 29.58 -53.78 8.49
C PRO A 123 29.19 -54.21 9.92
N HIS A 124 27.91 -54.53 10.14
CA HIS A 124 27.44 -55.82 10.69
C HIS A 124 25.98 -55.78 11.22
N ALA A 125 25.27 -56.85 10.84
CA ALA A 125 24.26 -57.61 11.58
C ALA A 125 22.77 -57.17 11.60
N ARG A 126 21.99 -57.88 10.76
CA ARG A 126 20.74 -58.63 11.06
C ARG A 126 19.70 -57.99 12.01
N ARG A 127 18.46 -57.81 11.51
CA ARG A 127 17.37 -58.82 11.51
C ARG A 127 16.18 -58.29 10.71
N GLN A 128 15.55 -59.19 9.95
CA GLN A 128 14.35 -58.99 9.13
C GLN A 128 13.10 -58.81 9.99
N GLU A 129 12.17 -57.97 9.53
CA GLU A 129 10.74 -58.30 9.47
C GLU A 129 10.07 -57.49 8.36
N GLU A 130 9.52 -58.21 7.38
CA GLU A 130 8.58 -57.73 6.36
C GLU A 130 7.16 -57.69 6.95
N ALA A 131 6.37 -56.68 6.58
CA ALA A 131 4.92 -56.85 6.44
C ALA A 131 4.33 -55.84 5.44
N ALA A 132 3.54 -56.42 4.53
CA ALA A 132 2.86 -55.96 3.32
C ALA A 132 1.94 -54.70 3.42
N PRO A 133 1.53 -54.14 2.26
CA PRO A 133 0.61 -52.99 2.18
C PRO A 133 -0.85 -53.45 2.30
N ALA A 134 -1.73 -52.56 2.79
CA ALA A 134 -3.17 -52.79 2.76
C ALA A 134 -3.87 -51.63 2.05
N GLU A 135 -4.63 -52.00 1.02
CA GLU A 135 -5.47 -51.16 0.18
C GLU A 135 -6.77 -50.70 0.85
N SER A 136 -7.38 -49.73 0.16
CA SER A 136 -8.68 -49.07 0.27
C SER A 136 -9.89 -49.82 0.86
N VAL A 137 -10.72 -49.07 1.60
CA VAL A 137 -12.20 -49.17 1.55
C VAL A 137 -12.81 -47.74 1.63
N PRO A 138 -13.84 -47.40 0.81
CA PRO A 138 -14.40 -46.05 0.69
C PRO A 138 -15.55 -45.81 1.68
N GLY A 139 -15.64 -44.57 2.17
CA GLY A 139 -16.73 -44.10 3.00
C GLY A 139 -16.68 -42.57 3.11
N SER A 140 -17.26 -41.90 2.12
CA SER A 140 -17.51 -40.45 2.12
C SER A 140 -18.51 -40.08 3.21
N PHE A 141 -18.27 -39.00 3.96
CA PHE A 141 -19.18 -37.86 4.08
C PHE A 141 -18.48 -36.66 4.73
N GLY A 142 -18.22 -35.62 3.91
CA GLY A 142 -18.29 -34.20 4.27
C GLY A 142 -17.32 -33.64 5.31
N GLY A 143 -16.11 -33.28 4.89
CA GLY A 143 -15.21 -32.44 5.68
C GLY A 143 -14.35 -31.56 4.76
N VAL A 144 -14.68 -30.26 4.73
CA VAL A 144 -13.86 -29.11 4.29
C VAL A 144 -12.58 -29.47 3.54
N ALA A 145 -12.66 -29.45 2.20
CA ALA A 145 -11.50 -29.46 1.34
C ALA A 145 -10.63 -28.25 1.69
N GLY A 146 -9.37 -28.54 2.02
CA GLY A 146 -8.39 -27.60 2.51
C GLY A 146 -8.28 -26.39 1.60
N MET A 147 -8.45 -25.22 2.22
CA MET A 147 -7.86 -23.99 1.74
C MET A 147 -6.39 -24.30 1.46
N LEU A 148 -6.02 -24.32 0.18
CA LEU A 148 -4.64 -24.16 -0.24
C LEU A 148 -4.27 -22.76 0.28
N THR A 149 -3.72 -22.69 1.49
CA THR A 149 -3.08 -21.47 1.99
C THR A 149 -1.84 -21.29 1.16
N ILE A 150 -2.02 -20.67 0.00
CA ILE A 150 -0.94 -19.94 -0.64
C ILE A 150 -0.54 -18.90 0.42
N PRO A 151 0.70 -18.91 0.93
CA PRO A 151 1.14 -17.78 1.73
C PRO A 151 0.97 -16.55 0.84
N SER A 152 0.16 -15.59 1.27
CA SER A 152 0.31 -14.23 0.76
C SER A 152 1.74 -13.85 1.07
N VAL A 153 2.59 -13.88 0.05
CA VAL A 153 3.90 -13.26 0.13
C VAL A 153 3.56 -11.78 0.26
N GLU A 154 3.67 -11.24 1.48
CA GLU A 154 3.66 -9.79 1.65
C GLU A 154 4.70 -9.25 0.66
N ALA A 155 4.24 -8.42 -0.28
CA ALA A 155 5.14 -7.78 -1.21
C ALA A 155 6.18 -7.04 -0.36
N VAL A 156 7.44 -7.49 -0.46
CA VAL A 156 8.55 -6.85 0.23
C VAL A 156 8.57 -5.41 -0.24
N GLY A 157 8.33 -4.47 0.68
CA GLY A 157 8.39 -3.06 0.36
C GLY A 157 9.77 -2.70 -0.18
N VAL A 158 9.84 -1.64 -0.98
CA VAL A 158 11.11 -1.15 -1.51
C VAL A 158 11.47 0.17 -0.86
N SER A 159 12.70 0.29 -0.37
CA SER A 159 13.22 1.55 0.17
C SER A 159 13.23 2.61 -0.92
N SER A 160 12.66 3.79 -0.63
CA SER A 160 12.54 4.88 -1.59
C SER A 160 13.61 5.95 -1.36
N SER A 161 14.55 6.10 -2.30
CA SER A 161 15.54 7.17 -2.27
C SER A 161 14.90 8.53 -2.58
N LEU A 162 13.85 8.55 -3.41
CA LEU A 162 13.06 9.73 -3.72
C LEU A 162 12.46 10.33 -2.45
N LEU A 163 11.73 9.53 -1.67
CA LEU A 163 11.05 10.00 -0.47
C LEU A 163 12.05 10.41 0.61
N GLU A 164 13.16 9.70 0.76
CA GLU A 164 14.22 10.12 1.69
C GLU A 164 14.84 11.47 1.28
N THR A 165 14.98 11.72 -0.03
CA THR A 165 15.48 13.00 -0.55
C THR A 165 14.49 14.12 -0.28
N VAL A 166 13.20 13.95 -0.64
CA VAL A 166 12.14 14.93 -0.38
C VAL A 166 12.06 15.27 1.11
N PHE A 167 12.02 14.25 1.96
CA PHE A 167 11.83 14.44 3.40
C PHE A 167 13.08 14.86 4.16
N THR A 168 14.22 15.03 3.49
CA THR A 168 15.40 15.65 4.11
C THR A 168 15.10 17.09 4.55
N GLN A 169 14.20 17.80 3.85
CA GLN A 169 13.90 19.21 4.11
C GLN A 169 12.52 19.45 4.75
N VAL A 170 11.83 18.40 5.21
CA VAL A 170 10.46 18.52 5.74
C VAL A 170 10.36 19.46 6.94
N GLU A 171 11.40 19.53 7.78
CA GLU A 171 11.43 20.44 8.94
C GLU A 171 11.61 21.92 8.55
N GLU A 172 12.18 22.20 7.38
CA GLU A 172 12.29 23.57 6.86
C GLU A 172 10.90 24.16 6.53
N ILE A 173 9.94 23.29 6.21
CA ILE A 173 8.55 23.66 5.93
C ILE A 173 7.59 23.34 7.09
N ALA A 174 8.08 23.25 8.32
CA ALA A 174 7.26 22.87 9.48
C ALA A 174 6.08 23.84 9.76
N THR A 175 6.15 25.07 9.25
CA THR A 175 5.07 26.06 9.41
C THR A 175 4.16 26.06 8.18
N PRO A 176 2.84 25.96 8.33
CA PRO A 176 1.90 26.11 7.21
C PRO A 176 2.13 27.40 6.41
N GLY A 177 2.04 27.31 5.09
CA GLY A 177 2.31 28.39 4.13
C GLY A 177 3.79 28.60 3.81
N THR A 178 4.68 27.68 4.19
CA THR A 178 6.11 27.73 3.84
C THR A 178 6.44 26.73 2.74
N ALA A 179 7.47 27.06 1.97
CA ALA A 179 7.96 26.25 0.86
C ALA A 179 9.50 26.26 0.82
N VAL A 180 10.06 25.18 0.31
CA VAL A 180 11.49 25.01 0.08
C VAL A 180 11.70 24.37 -1.29
N LYS A 181 12.86 24.60 -1.89
CA LYS A 181 13.27 23.88 -3.10
C LYS A 181 13.98 22.59 -2.71
N THR A 182 13.50 21.47 -3.23
CA THR A 182 14.09 20.14 -3.04
C THR A 182 15.47 20.01 -3.69
N ALA A 183 16.26 19.06 -3.19
CA ALA A 183 17.40 18.52 -3.93
C ALA A 183 16.93 17.81 -5.23
N PRO A 184 17.85 17.44 -6.16
CA PRO A 184 17.49 16.71 -7.36
C PRO A 184 16.68 15.45 -7.05
N LEU A 185 15.54 15.26 -7.72
CA LEU A 185 14.68 14.10 -7.52
C LEU A 185 14.93 13.09 -8.63
N VAL A 186 15.37 11.89 -8.25
CA VAL A 186 15.62 10.77 -9.17
C VAL A 186 14.39 9.86 -9.13
N MET A 187 13.47 10.08 -10.05
CA MET A 187 12.25 9.29 -10.20
C MET A 187 12.55 7.90 -10.78
N SER A 188 13.59 7.81 -11.61
CA SER A 188 14.02 6.58 -12.29
C SER A 188 14.67 5.54 -11.38
N ASP A 189 15.18 5.94 -10.21
CA ASP A 189 15.81 5.06 -9.22
C ASP A 189 14.78 4.24 -8.42
N GLU A 190 13.53 4.70 -8.39
CA GLU A 190 12.42 3.92 -7.90
C GLU A 190 12.19 2.76 -8.88
N ASN A 191 12.95 1.66 -8.69
CA ASN A 191 12.90 0.39 -9.45
C ASN A 191 11.55 -0.35 -9.33
N VAL A 192 10.51 0.37 -8.94
CA VAL A 192 9.13 -0.02 -9.06
C VAL A 192 8.82 0.16 -10.55
N MET A 193 8.72 -0.93 -11.30
CA MET A 193 7.83 -0.90 -12.45
C MET A 193 6.45 -0.68 -11.82
N TRP A 194 6.00 0.59 -11.73
CA TRP A 194 4.84 1.11 -10.98
C TRP A 194 3.53 0.46 -11.46
N MET A 195 3.41 -0.85 -11.26
CA MET A 195 2.19 -1.61 -11.35
C MET A 195 1.41 -1.34 -10.07
N VAL A 196 0.75 -0.19 -10.08
CA VAL A 196 -0.49 0.16 -9.38
C VAL A 196 -0.75 -0.60 -8.06
N ALA A 197 -0.59 0.15 -6.97
CA ALA A 197 -1.17 -0.04 -5.63
C ALA A 197 -0.74 -1.25 -4.77
N THR A 198 -0.12 -2.30 -5.30
CA THR A 198 0.23 -3.49 -4.47
C THR A 198 1.65 -3.49 -3.90
N GLN A 199 2.58 -2.73 -4.50
CA GLN A 199 3.93 -2.58 -3.99
C GLN A 199 4.02 -1.34 -3.08
N LYS A 200 4.49 -1.55 -1.84
CA LYS A 200 4.66 -0.48 -0.85
C LYS A 200 6.04 0.14 -1.00
N LEU A 201 6.12 1.46 -0.90
CA LEU A 201 7.39 2.15 -0.67
C LEU A 201 7.72 2.10 0.82
N GLN A 202 9.00 2.16 1.15
CA GLN A 202 9.48 2.18 2.53
C GLN A 202 10.40 3.37 2.78
N ILE A 203 10.25 3.97 3.96
CA ILE A 203 11.13 5.03 4.48
C ILE A 203 11.63 4.66 5.87
N GLN A 204 12.75 5.23 6.28
CA GLN A 204 13.27 5.04 7.63
C GLN A 204 12.29 5.55 8.68
N THR A 205 12.21 4.86 9.82
CA THR A 205 11.37 5.28 10.95
C THR A 205 11.70 6.70 11.42
N ALA A 206 12.98 7.08 11.44
CA ALA A 206 13.40 8.44 11.79
C ALA A 206 12.87 9.48 10.79
N THR A 207 12.79 9.15 9.50
CA THR A 207 12.21 10.02 8.47
C THR A 207 10.71 10.13 8.67
N PHE A 208 10.00 9.02 8.89
CA PHE A 208 8.58 9.01 9.23
C PHE A 208 8.26 9.89 10.44
N GLU A 209 9.05 9.82 11.52
CA GLU A 209 8.83 10.63 12.72
C GLU A 209 8.93 12.13 12.44
N ARG A 210 9.91 12.58 11.64
CA ARG A 210 10.03 13.99 11.23
C ARG A 210 8.82 14.43 10.42
N VAL A 211 8.42 13.63 9.44
CA VAL A 211 7.26 13.90 8.58
C VAL A 211 5.97 13.97 9.41
N ARG A 212 5.76 13.01 10.33
CA ARG A 212 4.62 12.98 11.24
C ARG A 212 4.56 14.21 12.14
N ASN A 213 5.70 14.71 12.60
CA ASN A 213 5.73 15.91 13.44
C ASN A 213 5.33 17.18 12.68
N VAL A 214 5.50 17.21 11.36
CA VAL A 214 5.10 18.33 10.50
C VAL A 214 3.65 18.20 10.03
N ILE A 215 3.24 17.03 9.55
CA ILE A 215 1.89 16.82 8.98
C ILE A 215 0.85 16.54 10.06
N GLY A 216 1.21 15.79 11.10
CA GLY A 216 0.29 15.34 12.14
C GLY A 216 -0.68 14.26 11.65
N PHE A 217 -1.97 14.59 11.58
CA PHE A 217 -3.04 13.70 11.13
C PHE A 217 -3.90 14.42 10.08
N ASN A 218 -3.98 13.85 8.89
CA ASN A 218 -4.76 14.42 7.77
C ASN A 218 -5.45 13.34 6.91
N ALA A 219 -5.62 12.13 7.46
CA ALA A 219 -6.35 11.07 6.78
C ALA A 219 -7.86 11.19 7.03
N ARG A 220 -8.66 11.11 5.97
CA ARG A 220 -10.11 10.97 6.10
C ARG A 220 -10.46 9.55 6.55
N PHE A 221 -11.56 9.43 7.30
CA PHE A 221 -12.11 8.12 7.64
C PHE A 221 -12.56 7.36 6.36
N PRO A 222 -12.40 6.03 6.30
CA PRO A 222 -12.90 5.21 5.20
C PRO A 222 -14.39 5.44 4.97
N GLN A 223 -14.79 5.56 3.70
CA GLN A 223 -16.19 5.73 3.34
C GLN A 223 -16.88 4.37 3.17
N ASN A 224 -18.19 4.40 2.94
CA ASN A 224 -18.95 3.20 2.62
C ASN A 224 -18.48 2.60 1.28
N THR A 225 -18.92 1.37 1.01
CA THR A 225 -18.77 0.78 -0.32
C THR A 225 -19.33 1.73 -1.37
N PRO A 226 -18.64 1.94 -2.49
CA PRO A 226 -19.16 2.71 -3.61
C PRO A 226 -20.59 2.33 -4.01
N GLY A 227 -21.45 3.34 -4.18
CA GLY A 227 -22.88 3.17 -4.49
C GLY A 227 -23.77 2.98 -3.25
N GLU A 228 -23.20 2.73 -2.07
CA GLU A 228 -23.96 2.67 -0.82
C GLU A 228 -24.17 4.06 -0.20
N PRO A 229 -25.18 4.24 0.68
CA PRO A 229 -25.41 5.50 1.38
C PRO A 229 -24.17 6.00 2.13
N ASN A 230 -24.00 7.32 2.14
CA ASN A 230 -22.89 7.95 2.86
C ASN A 230 -22.97 7.61 4.37
N LEU A 231 -21.83 7.29 4.99
CA LEU A 231 -21.80 6.86 6.39
C LEU A 231 -22.31 7.93 7.38
N LEU A 232 -22.20 9.21 7.04
CA LEU A 232 -22.79 10.28 7.87
C LEU A 232 -24.33 10.25 7.82
N GLN A 233 -24.91 9.88 6.68
CA GLN A 233 -26.36 9.71 6.55
C GLN A 233 -26.84 8.47 7.31
N VAL A 234 -26.10 7.36 7.23
CA VAL A 234 -26.38 6.15 8.02
C VAL A 234 -26.31 6.46 9.52
N GLY A 235 -25.26 7.16 9.96
CA GLY A 235 -25.12 7.59 11.35
C GLY A 235 -26.23 8.53 11.82
N ALA A 236 -26.63 9.50 10.99
CA ALA A 236 -27.73 10.41 11.30
C ALA A 236 -29.08 9.66 11.44
N ALA A 237 -29.36 8.70 10.55
CA ALA A 237 -30.56 7.88 10.62
C ALA A 237 -30.57 6.99 11.88
N ALA A 238 -29.42 6.39 12.23
CA ALA A 238 -29.27 5.61 13.45
C ALA A 238 -29.47 6.47 14.71
N ALA A 239 -28.89 7.67 14.76
CA ALA A 239 -29.06 8.60 15.87
C ALA A 239 -30.52 9.05 16.04
N ALA A 240 -31.22 9.32 14.93
CA ALA A 240 -32.65 9.65 14.95
C ALA A 240 -33.51 8.47 15.44
N ALA A 241 -33.18 7.24 15.06
CA ALA A 241 -33.90 6.04 15.52
C ALA A 241 -33.75 5.81 17.03
N VAL A 242 -32.60 6.14 17.62
CA VAL A 242 -32.36 6.04 19.07
C VAL A 242 -33.12 7.13 19.86
N GLN A 243 -33.41 8.27 19.24
CA GLN A 243 -34.15 9.38 19.84
C GLN A 243 -35.67 9.30 19.64
N ALA A 244 -36.17 8.31 18.89
CA ALA A 244 -37.60 8.10 18.72
C ALA A 244 -38.25 7.78 20.09
N PRO A 245 -39.34 8.46 20.48
CA PRO A 245 -39.98 8.19 21.75
C PRO A 245 -40.45 6.74 21.78
N ILE A 246 -40.16 6.05 22.88
CA ILE A 246 -40.74 4.73 23.17
C ILE A 246 -42.25 4.91 23.14
N ALA A 247 -42.91 4.30 22.15
CA ALA A 247 -44.37 4.40 22.04
C ALA A 247 -44.98 3.91 23.36
N ALA A 248 -45.76 4.77 24.02
CA ALA A 248 -46.48 4.39 25.22
C ALA A 248 -47.40 3.22 24.87
N GLU A 249 -47.30 2.12 25.64
CA GLU A 249 -48.21 0.99 25.52
C GLU A 249 -49.66 1.49 25.60
N PRO A 250 -50.56 1.01 24.73
CA PRO A 250 -51.97 1.37 24.83
C PRO A 250 -52.49 0.85 26.17
N ALA A 251 -53.06 1.75 26.97
CA ALA A 251 -53.72 1.40 28.22
C ALA A 251 -54.83 0.36 27.92
N ALA A 252 -54.74 -0.80 28.55
CA ALA A 252 -55.78 -1.81 28.50
C ALA A 252 -57.08 -1.25 29.14
N GLU A 253 -58.16 -1.29 28.37
CA GLU A 253 -59.52 -0.92 28.77
C GLU A 253 -60.20 -2.05 29.58
#